data_AF-E2BRD3-F1
#
_entry.id   AF-E2BRD3-F1
#
_cell.length_a   1.000
_cell.length_b   1.000
_cell.length_c   1.000
_cell.angle_alpha   90.00
_cell.angle_beta   90.00
_cell.angle_gamma   90.00
#
_symmetry.space_group_name_H-M   'P 1'
#
loop_
_entity.id
_entity.type
_entity.pdbx_description
1 polymer ?
#
loop_
_entity_poly.entity_id
_entity_poly.type
_entity_poly.pdbx_seq_one_letter_code
_entity_poly.pdbx_strand_id
1 'polypeptide(L)' 'VQALSEDDFDRRIEFCDLMMEMIVDDPLLFNNVVFSDEATFELTGNVNRHNCRYWSDVNPHWKRDNYIQYPQKVHICAG' A
#
# COMPACT_ATOMS: atom_id res chain seq x y z
N VAL A 1 -9.25 3.39 -10.26
CA VAL A 1 -9.24 3.87 -8.86
C VAL A 1 -10.00 2.83 -8.08
N GLN A 2 -9.38 2.21 -7.08
CA GLN A 2 -10.12 1.31 -6.19
C GLN A 2 -10.97 2.21 -5.28
N ALA A 3 -12.28 2.17 -5.49
CA ALA A 3 -13.21 2.93 -4.67
C ALA A 3 -13.38 2.20 -3.34
N LEU A 4 -13.34 2.95 -2.25
CA LEU A 4 -13.74 2.42 -0.94
C LEU A 4 -15.25 2.19 -0.96
N SER A 5 -15.68 1.08 -0.36
CA SER A 5 -17.09 0.89 -0.04
C SER A 5 -17.51 1.86 1.07
N GLU A 6 -18.80 2.17 1.19
CA GLU A 6 -19.31 3.02 2.25
C GLU A 6 -18.97 2.45 3.64
N ASP A 7 -19.03 1.13 3.78
CA ASP A 7 -18.68 0.40 5.02
C ASP A 7 -17.18 0.42 5.37
N ASP A 8 -16.29 0.67 4.40
CA ASP A 8 -14.85 0.61 4.64
C ASP A 8 -14.38 1.69 5.63
N PHE A 9 -15.10 2.82 5.69
CA PHE A 9 -14.78 3.89 6.63
C PHE A 9 -15.08 3.46 8.06
N ASP A 10 -16.28 2.92 8.30
CA ASP A 10 -16.70 2.47 9.63
C ASP A 10 -15.82 1.33 10.13
N ARG A 11 -15.52 0.35 9.27
CA ARG A 11 -14.62 -0.76 9.62
C ARG A 11 -13.21 -0.32 10.00
N ARG A 12 -12.70 0.74 9.37
CA ARG A 12 -11.37 1.28 9.69
C ARG A 12 -11.36 1.95 11.06
N ILE A 13 -12.43 2.67 11.41
CA ILE A 13 -12.57 3.29 12.72
C ILE A 13 -12.73 2.22 13.81
N GLU A 14 -13.61 1.23 13.59
CA GLU A 14 -13.81 0.11 14.51
C GLU A 14 -12.50 -0.63 14.78
N PHE A 15 -11.71 -0.91 13.74
CA PHE A 15 -10.38 -1.51 13.91
C PHE A 15 -9.45 -0.64 14.77
N CYS A 16 -9.41 0.67 14.53
CA CYS A 16 -8.59 1.59 15.31
C CYS A 16 -8.99 1.59 16.78
N ASP A 17 -10.29 1.67 17.09
CA ASP A 17 -10.78 1.69 18.47
C ASP A 17 -10.43 0.39 19.20
N LEU A 18 -10.69 -0.77 18.57
CA LEU A 18 -10.35 -2.08 19.12
C LEU A 18 -8.84 -2.23 19.37
N MET A 19 -8.00 -1.85 18.40
CA MET A 19 -6.56 -1.95 18.56
C MET A 19 -6.07 -1.04 19.69
N MET A 20 -6.61 0.18 19.81
CA MET A 20 -6.24 1.11 20.88
C MET A 20 -6.58 0.55 22.27
N GLU A 21 -7.75 -0.06 22.44
CA GLU A 21 -8.11 -0.75 23.69
C GLU A 21 -7.15 -1.89 24.01
N MET A 22 -6.84 -2.75 23.02
CA MET A 22 -5.91 -3.87 23.19
C MET A 22 -4.50 -3.42 23.56
N ILE A 23 -4.03 -2.28 23.05
CA ILE A 23 -2.71 -1.71 23.38
C ILE A 23 -2.70 -1.13 24.81
N VAL A 24 -3.81 -0.56 25.27
CA VAL A 24 -3.94 -0.09 26.65
C VAL A 24 -3.89 -1.26 27.62
N ASP A 25 -4.56 -2.36 27.28
CA ASP A 25 -4.61 -3.58 28.10
C ASP A 25 -3.27 -4.35 28.10
N ASP A 26 -2.60 -4.46 26.94
CA ASP A 26 -1.26 -5.03 26.79
C ASP A 26 -0.34 -4.10 26.00
N PRO A 27 0.48 -3.28 26.69
CA PRO A 27 1.43 -2.38 26.04
C PRO A 27 2.51 -3.09 25.20
N LEU A 28 2.73 -4.40 25.38
CA LEU A 28 3.73 -5.17 24.63
C LEU A 28 3.14 -5.88 23.41
N LEU A 29 1.82 -5.76 23.17
CA LEU A 29 1.11 -6.41 22.08
C LEU A 29 1.81 -6.23 20.72
N PHE A 30 2.29 -5.02 20.41
CA PHE A 30 2.97 -4.73 19.15
C PHE A 30 4.27 -5.51 18.93
N ASN A 31 4.95 -5.94 20.00
CA ASN A 31 6.17 -6.73 19.86
C ASN A 31 5.89 -8.14 19.34
N ASN A 32 4.63 -8.59 19.42
CA ASN A 32 4.18 -9.88 18.94
C ASN A 32 3.50 -9.79 17.56
N VAL A 33 3.39 -8.59 16.98
CA VAL A 33 2.79 -8.38 15.66
C VAL A 33 3.87 -8.42 14.59
N VAL A 34 3.70 -9.34 13.64
CA VAL A 34 4.55 -9.46 12.45
C VAL A 34 3.71 -9.06 11.24
N PHE A 35 4.05 -7.93 10.61
CA PHE A 35 3.37 -7.44 9.41
C PHE A 35 3.98 -8.08 8.18
N SER A 36 3.13 -8.57 7.29
CA SER A 36 3.55 -9.06 5.98
C SER A 36 2.85 -8.31 4.85
N ASP A 37 3.53 -8.21 3.71
CA ASP A 37 3.00 -7.59 2.50
C ASP A 37 3.57 -8.26 1.24
N GLU A 38 2.86 -8.08 0.12
CA GLU A 38 3.31 -8.49 -1.21
C GLU A 38 3.52 -7.25 -2.09
N ALA A 39 4.72 -7.14 -2.67
CA ALA A 39 5.06 -6.10 -3.62
C ALA A 39 5.42 -6.70 -4.99
N THR A 40 4.88 -6.10 -6.05
CA THR A 40 5.25 -6.42 -7.44
C THR A 40 6.15 -5.34 -8.01
N PHE A 41 7.31 -5.74 -8.52
CA PHE A 41 8.27 -4.87 -9.20
C PHE A 41 8.30 -5.18 -10.69
N GLU A 42 8.25 -4.14 -11.54
CA GLU A 42 8.36 -4.28 -12.99
C GLU A 42 9.70 -3.68 -13.47
N LEU A 43 10.47 -4.45 -14.26
CA LEU A 43 11.77 -4.02 -14.79
C LEU A 43 11.67 -2.89 -15.84
N THR A 44 10.46 -2.57 -16.27
CA THR A 44 10.15 -1.53 -17.25
C THR A 44 10.20 -0.10 -16.72
N GLY A 45 10.47 0.08 -15.42
CA GLY A 45 10.39 1.39 -14.77
C GLY A 45 8.96 1.93 -14.68
N ASN A 46 7.95 1.12 -15.05
CA ASN A 46 6.57 1.41 -14.75
C ASN A 46 6.37 1.20 -13.26
N VAL A 47 6.46 2.29 -12.51
CA VAL A 47 6.14 2.26 -11.09
C VAL A 47 4.64 2.08 -10.96
N ASN A 48 4.21 1.10 -10.16
CA ASN A 48 2.81 0.79 -9.95
C ASN A 48 2.07 2.08 -9.55
N ARG A 49 1.20 2.57 -10.44
CA ARG A 49 0.55 3.88 -10.32
C ARG A 49 -0.28 4.01 -9.04
N HIS A 50 -0.65 2.88 -8.43
CA HIS A 50 -1.38 2.81 -7.17
C HIS A 50 -0.52 3.09 -5.93
N ASN A 51 0.78 2.74 -5.94
CA ASN A 51 1.73 3.04 -4.85
C ASN A 51 2.52 4.34 -5.07
N CYS A 52 2.21 5.07 -6.14
CA CYS A 52 2.97 6.21 -6.61
C CYS A 52 2.24 7.52 -6.36
N ARG A 53 2.41 8.08 -5.16
CA ARG A 53 1.92 9.41 -4.81
C ARG A 53 3.06 10.41 -4.90
N TYR A 54 3.08 11.16 -6.00
CA TYR A 54 4.04 12.25 -6.22
C TYR A 54 3.37 13.58 -5.90
N TRP A 55 4.05 14.42 -5.14
CA TRP A 55 3.67 15.81 -4.90
C TRP A 55 4.68 16.71 -5.60
N SER A 56 4.19 17.59 -6.46
CA SER A 56 4.98 18.61 -7.15
C SER A 56 4.08 19.79 -7.48
N ASP A 57 4.58 21.01 -7.30
CA ASP A 57 3.85 22.24 -7.64
C ASP A 57 3.66 22.40 -9.16
N VAL A 58 4.43 21.65 -9.97
CA VAL A 58 4.34 21.63 -11.44
C VAL A 58 4.26 20.20 -11.93
N ASN A 59 3.37 19.92 -12.90
CA ASN A 59 3.24 18.60 -13.52
C ASN A 59 4.58 18.17 -14.14
N PRO A 60 5.27 17.12 -13.64
CA PRO A 60 6.66 16.88 -14.03
C PRO A 60 6.83 16.21 -15.40
N HIS A 61 5.74 15.95 -16.16
CA HIS A 61 5.77 15.38 -17.53
C HIS A 61 6.67 14.14 -17.74
N TRP A 62 6.98 13.42 -16.65
CA TRP A 62 8.01 12.37 -16.62
C TRP A 62 7.48 10.99 -16.97
N LYS A 63 6.16 10.82 -17.10
CA LYS A 63 5.56 9.55 -17.49
C LYS A 63 5.66 9.39 -19.00
N ARG A 64 6.61 8.56 -19.44
CA ARG A 64 6.59 7.96 -20.78
C ARG A 64 5.90 6.61 -20.68
N ASP A 65 4.80 6.42 -21.41
CA ASP A 65 4.17 5.12 -21.55
C ASP A 65 5.09 4.21 -22.39
N ASN A 66 5.93 3.43 -21.71
CA ASN A 66 6.73 2.40 -22.35
C ASN A 66 5.86 1.15 -22.53
N TYR A 67 5.16 1.04 -23.66
CA TYR A 67 4.50 -0.19 -24.06
C TYR A 67 5.54 -1.18 -24.61
N ILE A 68 5.91 -2.18 -23.81
CA ILE A 68 6.62 -3.37 -24.31
C ILE A 68 5.69 -4.57 -24.35
N GLN A 69 5.82 -5.40 -25.39
CA GLN A 69 4.95 -6.57 -25.60
C GLN A 69 5.15 -7.69 -24.55
N TYR A 70 6.26 -7.67 -23.80
CA TYR A 70 6.59 -8.66 -22.76
C TYR A 70 7.09 -7.98 -21.48
N PRO A 71 6.21 -7.59 -20.55
CA PRO A 71 6.61 -7.02 -19.27
C PRO A 71 7.25 -8.10 -18.37
N GLN A 72 8.43 -7.81 -17.83
CA GLN A 72 9.08 -8.65 -16.82
C GLN A 72 8.69 -8.15 -15.43
N LYS A 73 8.08 -9.04 -14.63
CA LYS A 73 7.59 -8.74 -13.28
C LYS A 73 8.19 -9.70 -12.26
N VAL A 74 8.46 -9.20 -11.07
CA VAL A 74 8.93 -9.97 -9.91
C VAL A 74 7.98 -9.72 -8.74
N HIS A 75 7.47 -10.79 -8.15
CA HIS A 75 6.64 -10.76 -6.95
C HIS A 75 7.52 -11.06 -5.74
N ILE A 76 7.42 -10.24 -4.70
CA ILE A 76 8.17 -10.39 -3.46
C ILE A 76 7.17 -10.34 -2.32
N CYS A 77 7.21 -11.37 -1.46
CA CYS A 77 6.48 -11.37 -0.19
C CYS A 77 7.51 -11.23 0.94
N ALA A 78 7.22 -10.37 1.91
CA ALA A 78 8.04 -10.18 3.10
C ALA A 78 7.15 -10.14 4.34
N GLY A 79 7.64 -10.68 5.45
CA GLY A 79 7.00 -10.75 6.76
C GLY A 79 8.04 -11.11 7.80
#